data_AF-A0A1Z8Y7L9-F1
#
_entry.id   AF-A0A1Z8Y7L9-F1
#
_cell.length_a   1.000
_cell.length_b   1.000
_cell.length_c   1.000
_cell.angle_alpha   90.00
_cell.angle_beta   90.00
_cell.angle_gamma   90.00
#
_symmetry.space_group_name_H-M   'P 1'
#
loop_
_entity.id
_entity.type
_entity.pdbx_description
1 polymer ?
#
loop_
_entity_poly.entity_id
_entity_poly.type
_entity_poly.pdbx_seq_one_letter_code
_entity_poly.pdbx_strand_id
1 'polypeptide(L)'
;MSDNTETKEAPVIQGENPELTSATQSIADKFREAMSSAPESKPEPEAPAPVEAAPEPAPEPEEKPVSRSAKDFKLIKQERDEAKARAAELLSQVSDLEQYKSVNDEYQKLKSEYAEISDTLSLTNLERHPKFKEQYNKPLASQIERAKAYVPEADRSQLEKVLRMPVGETRANALDELVGELPASRQAYLQGIVSRIDEISYERDEKLSQAQSSYEEYIASENAASEQQTTERNQALEKSFSTMLAEAQDNVPMYQLREGDEEWNTGVRERVQLAKKILLEQNSFEDAATAALWAASGGALLEQNAALTEHNRRMNAELEKLKGAEPSSHGGVSPHVAGGNPLAASSKAFSDRVLSELQQRGVR
;
A
#
# COMPACT_ATOMS: atom_id res chain seq x y z
N MET A 1 -41.26 17.69 -34.71
CA MET A 1 -40.54 18.53 -33.74
C MET A 1 -39.44 17.66 -33.19
N SER A 2 -38.24 17.93 -33.68
CA SER A 2 -37.01 17.24 -33.33
C SER A 2 -36.49 17.86 -32.04
N ASP A 3 -36.11 17.05 -31.06
CA ASP A 3 -35.26 17.56 -29.98
C ASP A 3 -34.13 16.56 -29.66
N ASN A 4 -32.93 17.11 -29.78
CA ASN A 4 -31.62 16.56 -29.54
C ASN A 4 -31.47 15.97 -28.14
N THR A 5 -31.06 14.70 -28.07
CA THR A 5 -30.28 14.20 -26.92
C THR A 5 -28.83 14.12 -27.34
N GLU A 6 -28.06 15.13 -26.92
CA GLU A 6 -26.64 15.28 -27.15
C GLU A 6 -25.87 14.44 -26.11
N THR A 7 -25.35 13.29 -26.53
CA THR A 7 -24.47 12.44 -25.74
C THR A 7 -23.09 13.07 -25.67
N LYS A 8 -22.66 13.59 -24.52
CA LYS A 8 -21.29 14.05 -24.31
C LYS A 8 -20.37 12.88 -24.00
N GLU A 9 -19.48 12.58 -24.94
CA GLU A 9 -18.33 11.70 -24.81
C GLU A 9 -17.36 12.20 -23.73
N ALA A 10 -16.84 11.27 -22.93
CA ALA A 10 -15.75 11.52 -21.98
C ALA A 10 -14.39 11.49 -22.73
N PRO A 11 -13.40 12.30 -22.32
CA PRO A 11 -12.11 12.35 -23.00
C PRO A 11 -11.25 11.13 -22.68
N VAL A 12 -10.74 10.51 -23.75
CA VAL A 12 -9.68 9.49 -23.74
C VAL A 12 -8.37 10.15 -23.31
N ILE A 13 -7.77 9.66 -22.21
CA ILE A 13 -6.38 9.98 -21.87
C ILE A 13 -5.51 8.80 -22.33
N GLN A 14 -4.84 9.02 -23.47
CA GLN A 14 -3.71 8.21 -23.92
C GLN A 14 -2.46 8.61 -23.11
N GLY A 15 -1.85 7.64 -22.46
CA GLY A 15 -0.61 7.79 -21.71
C GLY A 15 -0.05 6.42 -21.30
N GLU A 16 0.01 5.47 -22.24
CA GLU A 16 0.67 4.18 -22.03
C GLU A 16 2.18 4.34 -22.16
N ASN A 17 2.89 3.97 -21.10
CA ASN A 17 4.33 3.80 -21.08
C ASN A 17 4.62 2.30 -21.38
N PRO A 18 5.18 1.92 -22.54
CA PRO A 18 5.13 0.54 -23.05
C PRO A 18 6.24 -0.40 -22.53
N GLU A 19 7.10 0.01 -21.60
CA GLU A 19 8.27 -0.80 -21.21
C GLU A 19 8.12 -1.65 -19.94
N LEU A 20 6.98 -1.63 -19.24
CA LEU A 20 6.76 -2.46 -18.04
C LEU A 20 5.76 -3.62 -18.21
N THR A 21 5.10 -3.76 -19.36
CA THR A 21 4.08 -4.80 -19.59
C THR A 21 4.53 -5.96 -20.47
N SER A 22 5.67 -5.86 -21.16
CA SER A 22 6.18 -6.94 -22.04
C SER A 22 6.97 -8.03 -21.29
N ALA A 23 7.58 -7.71 -20.15
CA ALA A 23 8.40 -8.66 -19.38
C ALA A 23 7.56 -9.64 -18.54
N THR A 24 6.36 -9.24 -18.11
CA THR A 24 5.48 -10.06 -17.27
C THR A 24 4.55 -10.97 -18.08
N GLN A 25 4.17 -10.58 -19.31
CA GLN A 25 3.41 -11.44 -20.22
C GLN A 25 4.23 -12.65 -20.72
N SER A 26 5.54 -12.48 -20.94
CA SER A 26 6.42 -13.56 -21.40
C SER A 26 6.60 -14.71 -20.39
N ILE A 27 6.44 -14.45 -19.09
CA ILE A 27 6.61 -15.46 -18.04
C ILE A 27 5.31 -16.27 -17.86
N ALA A 28 4.15 -15.61 -17.95
CA ALA A 28 2.85 -16.26 -17.84
C ALA A 28 2.58 -17.24 -19.01
N ASP A 29 3.01 -16.90 -20.23
CA ASP A 29 2.85 -17.77 -21.40
C ASP A 29 3.79 -18.98 -21.35
N LYS A 30 5.04 -18.80 -20.89
CA LYS A 30 5.98 -19.92 -20.68
C LYS A 30 5.55 -20.89 -19.59
N PHE A 31 4.83 -20.40 -18.57
CA PHE A 31 4.29 -21.27 -17.52
C PHE A 31 3.06 -22.06 -17.99
N ARG A 32 2.25 -21.49 -18.89
CA ARG A 32 1.10 -22.18 -19.49
C ARG A 32 1.53 -23.30 -20.44
N GLU A 33 2.60 -23.07 -21.21
CA GLU A 33 3.17 -24.05 -22.15
C GLU A 33 3.84 -25.23 -21.41
N ALA A 34 4.43 -25.01 -20.23
CA ALA A 34 4.98 -26.07 -19.38
C ALA A 34 3.92 -26.96 -18.72
N MET A 35 2.69 -26.45 -18.54
CA MET A 35 1.58 -27.17 -17.87
C MET A 35 0.59 -27.80 -18.85
N SER A 36 0.65 -27.50 -20.15
CA SER A 36 -0.23 -28.07 -21.18
C SER A 36 0.37 -29.27 -21.93
N SER A 37 1.60 -29.67 -21.63
CA SER A 37 2.20 -30.87 -22.22
C SER A 37 1.78 -32.11 -21.42
N ALA A 38 0.65 -32.69 -21.83
CA ALA A 38 0.15 -33.95 -21.30
C ALA A 38 1.10 -35.12 -21.66
N PRO A 39 1.31 -36.08 -20.75
CA PRO A 39 2.23 -37.20 -20.95
C PRO A 39 1.69 -38.20 -21.98
N GLU A 40 2.54 -38.53 -22.96
CA GLU A 40 2.33 -39.66 -23.86
C GLU A 40 2.24 -40.98 -23.09
N SER A 41 1.20 -41.73 -23.42
CA SER A 41 0.90 -43.09 -22.98
C SER A 41 2.05 -44.08 -23.29
N LYS A 42 2.46 -44.85 -22.27
CA LYS A 42 3.15 -46.13 -22.43
C LYS A 42 2.30 -47.26 -21.82
N PRO A 43 2.32 -48.47 -22.40
CA PRO A 43 1.25 -49.46 -22.28
C PRO A 43 1.30 -50.29 -20.98
N GLU A 44 0.10 -50.77 -20.65
CA GLU A 44 -0.29 -51.79 -19.65
C GLU A 44 0.72 -52.94 -19.44
N PRO A 45 1.00 -53.32 -18.17
CA PRO A 45 1.43 -54.65 -17.80
C PRO A 45 0.26 -55.49 -17.29
N GLU A 46 0.04 -56.63 -17.96
CA GLU A 46 -0.91 -57.69 -17.59
C GLU A 46 -0.61 -58.33 -16.22
N ALA A 47 -1.69 -58.83 -15.61
CA ALA A 47 -1.76 -59.46 -14.30
C ALA A 47 -0.92 -60.75 -14.16
N PRO A 48 -0.46 -61.09 -12.92
CA PRO A 48 0.21 -62.35 -12.65
C PRO A 48 -0.80 -63.50 -12.45
N ALA A 49 -0.62 -64.57 -13.20
CA ALA A 49 -1.23 -65.88 -12.96
C ALA A 49 -0.21 -66.86 -12.32
N PRO A 50 -0.68 -67.92 -11.63
CA PRO A 50 0.06 -68.60 -10.56
C PRO A 50 1.05 -69.66 -11.05
N VAL A 51 2.01 -69.94 -10.17
CA VAL A 51 3.05 -70.98 -10.25
C VAL A 51 2.46 -72.38 -10.35
N GLU A 52 2.86 -73.14 -11.37
CA GLU A 52 2.74 -74.61 -11.37
C GLU A 52 3.93 -75.27 -12.10
N ALA A 53 4.55 -76.21 -11.39
CA ALA A 53 5.36 -77.36 -11.83
C ALA A 53 6.68 -77.16 -12.64
N ALA A 54 7.77 -77.59 -12.00
CA ALA A 54 9.04 -78.00 -12.62
C ALA A 54 8.86 -79.14 -13.64
N PRO A 55 9.77 -79.27 -14.62
CA PRO A 55 10.81 -80.31 -14.49
C PRO A 55 12.20 -79.93 -15.02
N GLU A 56 13.18 -80.70 -14.53
CA GLU A 56 14.64 -80.64 -14.74
C GLU A 56 15.10 -80.56 -16.22
N PRO A 57 16.19 -79.82 -16.52
CA PRO A 57 17.01 -80.06 -17.70
C PRO A 57 18.25 -80.92 -17.36
N ALA A 58 18.43 -81.99 -18.13
CA ALA A 58 19.59 -82.89 -18.13
C ALA A 58 20.87 -82.19 -18.66
N PRO A 59 22.07 -82.73 -18.36
CA PRO A 59 23.31 -81.95 -18.21
C PRO A 59 24.09 -81.68 -19.52
N GLU A 60 24.93 -80.64 -19.41
CA GLU A 60 25.95 -80.12 -20.33
C GLU A 60 26.87 -81.19 -20.96
N PRO A 61 27.68 -80.77 -21.95
CA PRO A 61 29.07 -81.18 -21.91
C PRO A 61 30.03 -79.97 -21.87
N GLU A 62 30.88 -80.06 -20.85
CA GLU A 62 32.02 -79.24 -20.50
C GLU A 62 33.03 -79.05 -21.64
N GLU A 63 33.65 -77.86 -21.72
CA GLU A 63 35.03 -77.74 -22.18
C GLU A 63 35.89 -76.89 -21.21
N LYS A 64 37.13 -77.35 -21.09
CA LYS A 64 38.08 -77.22 -19.97
C LYS A 64 38.83 -75.87 -19.90
N PRO A 65 39.42 -75.53 -18.73
CA PRO A 65 40.03 -74.23 -18.48
C PRO A 65 41.43 -74.12 -19.12
N VAL A 66 41.64 -73.12 -19.98
CA VAL A 66 42.97 -72.78 -20.50
C VAL A 66 43.57 -71.66 -19.64
N SER A 67 44.83 -71.86 -19.23
CA SER A 67 45.58 -70.99 -18.33
C SER A 67 45.68 -69.55 -18.84
N ARG A 68 45.36 -68.59 -17.96
CA ARG A 68 45.44 -67.15 -18.23
C ARG A 68 46.87 -66.72 -18.52
N SER A 69 47.11 -66.25 -19.74
CA SER A 69 48.35 -65.63 -20.16
C SER A 69 48.55 -64.30 -19.45
N ALA A 70 49.79 -63.80 -19.36
CA ALA A 70 50.09 -62.49 -18.77
C ALA A 70 49.34 -61.32 -19.46
N LYS A 71 48.90 -61.50 -20.71
CA LYS A 71 48.04 -60.55 -21.43
C LYS A 71 46.62 -60.55 -20.90
N ASP A 72 46.09 -61.71 -20.53
CA ASP A 72 44.75 -61.85 -19.92
C ASP A 72 44.74 -61.22 -18.53
N PHE A 73 45.82 -61.35 -17.75
CA PHE A 73 45.93 -60.65 -16.46
C PHE A 73 45.99 -59.12 -16.62
N LYS A 74 46.61 -58.60 -17.69
CA LYS A 74 46.63 -57.17 -17.96
C LYS A 74 45.26 -56.66 -18.40
N LEU A 75 44.56 -57.42 -19.24
CA LEU A 75 43.20 -57.12 -19.66
C LEU A 75 42.23 -57.17 -18.47
N ILE A 76 42.28 -58.22 -17.65
CA ILE A 76 41.48 -58.34 -16.41
C ILE A 76 41.80 -57.19 -15.44
N LYS A 77 43.06 -56.74 -15.36
CA LYS A 77 43.42 -55.60 -14.51
C LYS A 77 42.86 -54.28 -15.06
N GLN A 78 42.90 -54.09 -16.38
CA GLN A 78 42.28 -52.94 -17.05
C GLN A 78 40.76 -52.94 -16.87
N GLU A 79 40.10 -54.07 -17.12
CA GLU A 79 38.66 -54.25 -16.88
C GLU A 79 38.28 -54.02 -15.42
N ARG A 80 39.12 -54.48 -14.47
CA ARG A 80 38.91 -54.22 -13.04
C ARG A 80 39.07 -52.74 -12.71
N ASP A 81 40.06 -52.07 -13.28
CA ASP A 81 40.32 -50.65 -13.02
C ASP A 81 39.24 -49.77 -13.66
N GLU A 82 38.75 -50.13 -14.85
CA GLU A 82 37.59 -49.52 -15.51
C GLU A 82 36.29 -49.78 -14.75
N ALA A 83 36.07 -51.01 -14.27
CA ALA A 83 34.91 -51.34 -13.44
C ALA A 83 34.93 -50.58 -12.10
N LYS A 84 36.11 -50.42 -11.49
CA LYS A 84 36.28 -49.59 -10.29
C LYS A 84 36.03 -48.11 -10.56
N ALA A 85 36.50 -47.58 -11.70
CA ALA A 85 36.23 -46.20 -12.09
C ALA A 85 34.73 -45.96 -12.32
N ARG A 86 34.05 -46.86 -13.04
CA ARG A 86 32.59 -46.80 -13.25
C ARG A 86 31.81 -46.95 -11.95
N ALA A 87 32.24 -47.84 -11.05
CA ALA A 87 31.60 -47.99 -9.74
C ALA A 87 31.76 -46.72 -8.88
N ALA A 88 32.92 -46.07 -8.93
CA ALA A 88 33.14 -44.80 -8.23
C ALA A 88 32.30 -43.66 -8.83
N GLU A 89 32.16 -43.60 -10.15
CA GLU A 89 31.32 -42.62 -10.84
C GLU A 89 29.83 -42.82 -10.52
N LEU A 90 29.35 -44.07 -10.55
CA LEU A 90 27.97 -44.40 -10.17
C LEU A 90 27.70 -44.08 -8.70
N LEU A 91 28.64 -44.34 -7.78
CA LEU A 91 28.51 -43.96 -6.37
C LEU A 91 28.43 -42.44 -6.19
N SER A 92 29.20 -41.66 -6.96
CA SER A 92 29.10 -40.20 -6.97
C SER A 92 27.73 -39.74 -7.45
N GLN A 93 27.23 -40.28 -8.56
CA GLN A 93 25.92 -39.94 -9.09
C GLN A 93 24.78 -40.31 -8.13
N VAL A 94 24.88 -41.46 -7.44
CA VAL A 94 23.91 -41.85 -6.42
C VAL A 94 23.95 -40.87 -5.24
N SER A 95 25.12 -40.48 -4.76
CA SER A 95 25.27 -39.49 -3.69
C SER A 95 24.67 -38.12 -4.07
N ASP A 96 24.93 -37.63 -5.29
CA ASP A 96 24.38 -36.35 -5.76
C ASP A 96 22.85 -36.41 -5.89
N LEU A 97 22.31 -37.55 -6.35
CA LEU A 97 20.86 -37.78 -6.44
C LEU A 97 20.21 -37.90 -5.05
N GLU A 98 20.88 -38.54 -4.09
CA GLU A 98 20.42 -38.63 -2.70
C GLU A 98 20.40 -37.25 -2.05
N GLN A 99 21.44 -36.44 -2.28
CA GLN A 99 21.49 -35.07 -1.78
C GLN A 99 20.39 -34.20 -2.43
N TYR A 100 20.18 -34.31 -3.74
CA TYR A 100 19.09 -33.60 -4.42
C TYR A 100 17.71 -34.01 -3.88
N LYS A 101 17.47 -35.32 -3.67
CA LYS A 101 16.22 -35.80 -3.06
C LYS A 101 16.02 -35.24 -1.65
N SER A 102 17.07 -35.24 -0.81
CA SER A 102 16.97 -34.69 0.54
C SER A 102 16.62 -33.20 0.56
N VAL A 103 17.26 -32.40 -0.30
CA VAL A 103 16.99 -30.96 -0.44
C VAL A 103 15.59 -30.72 -1.02
N ASN A 104 15.16 -31.54 -1.98
CA ASN A 104 13.82 -31.45 -2.54
C ASN A 104 12.75 -31.81 -1.50
N ASP A 105 12.97 -32.83 -0.67
CA ASP A 105 12.04 -33.22 0.40
C ASP A 105 11.95 -32.12 1.48
N GLU A 106 13.08 -31.52 1.86
CA GLU A 106 13.11 -30.34 2.74
C GLU A 106 12.38 -29.14 2.14
N TYR A 107 12.57 -28.87 0.84
CA TYR A 107 11.86 -27.80 0.15
C TYR A 107 10.34 -28.04 0.10
N GLN A 108 9.89 -29.27 -0.16
CA GLN A 108 8.46 -29.59 -0.13
C GLN A 108 7.87 -29.44 1.27
N LYS A 109 8.59 -29.87 2.32
CA LYS A 109 8.19 -29.65 3.71
C LYS A 109 8.09 -28.17 4.06
N LEU A 110 9.10 -27.38 3.70
CA LEU A 110 9.09 -25.95 3.95
C LEU A 110 7.96 -25.24 3.20
N LYS A 111 7.66 -25.69 1.97
CA LYS A 111 6.54 -25.18 1.18
C LYS A 111 5.18 -25.51 1.82
N SER A 112 4.99 -26.72 2.34
CA SER A 112 3.77 -27.08 3.06
C SER A 112 3.64 -26.32 4.38
N GLU A 113 4.72 -26.21 5.15
CA GLU A 113 4.74 -25.43 6.40
C GLU A 113 4.43 -23.95 6.13
N TYR A 114 4.99 -23.38 5.07
CA TYR A 114 4.68 -22.01 4.66
C TYR A 114 3.19 -21.84 4.30
N ALA A 115 2.62 -22.78 3.54
CA ALA A 115 1.21 -22.75 3.19
C ALA A 115 0.32 -22.83 4.43
N GLU A 116 0.59 -23.75 5.36
CA GLU A 116 -0.15 -23.89 6.62
C GLU A 116 -0.05 -22.62 7.48
N ILE A 117 1.14 -22.03 7.60
CA ILE A 117 1.35 -20.78 8.34
C ILE A 117 0.61 -19.62 7.67
N SER A 118 0.68 -19.53 6.34
CA SER A 118 -0.02 -18.51 5.56
C SER A 118 -1.54 -18.60 5.75
N ASP A 119 -2.09 -19.82 5.66
CA ASP A 119 -3.52 -20.07 5.83
C ASP A 119 -3.98 -19.72 7.25
N THR A 120 -3.26 -20.21 8.27
CA THR A 120 -3.58 -19.90 9.68
C THR A 120 -3.45 -18.41 10.01
N LEU A 121 -2.47 -17.72 9.43
CA LEU A 121 -2.30 -16.28 9.58
C LEU A 121 -3.46 -15.52 8.92
N SER A 122 -3.83 -15.89 7.70
CA SER A 122 -4.94 -15.24 6.97
C SER A 122 -6.27 -15.41 7.72
N LEU A 123 -6.56 -16.61 8.23
CA LEU A 123 -7.73 -16.90 9.05
C LEU A 123 -7.73 -16.06 10.33
N THR A 124 -6.61 -16.04 11.05
CA THR A 124 -6.48 -15.26 12.29
C THR A 124 -6.64 -13.77 12.04
N ASN A 125 -6.09 -13.24 10.94
CA ASN A 125 -6.21 -11.85 10.56
C ASN A 125 -7.65 -11.46 10.22
N LEU A 126 -8.34 -12.31 9.45
CA LEU A 126 -9.74 -12.11 9.10
C LEU A 126 -10.64 -12.11 10.35
N GLU A 127 -10.49 -13.10 11.24
CA GLU A 127 -11.27 -13.17 12.48
C GLU A 127 -11.04 -11.97 13.41
N ARG A 128 -9.81 -11.42 13.41
CA ARG A 128 -9.46 -10.25 14.21
C ARG A 128 -9.94 -8.95 13.59
N HIS A 129 -10.19 -8.92 12.27
CA HIS A 129 -10.57 -7.73 11.52
C HIS A 129 -11.88 -7.12 12.07
N PRO A 130 -11.94 -5.79 12.28
CA PRO A 130 -13.13 -5.13 12.82
C PRO A 130 -14.39 -5.42 12.01
N LYS A 131 -14.35 -5.24 10.68
CA LYS A 131 -15.50 -5.48 9.80
C LYS A 131 -16.05 -6.91 9.91
N PHE A 132 -15.18 -7.92 9.99
CA PHE A 132 -15.60 -9.31 10.16
C PHE A 132 -16.35 -9.52 11.48
N LYS A 133 -15.82 -8.95 12.58
CA LYS A 133 -16.50 -9.00 13.89
C LYS A 133 -17.85 -8.30 13.86
N GLU A 134 -17.96 -7.18 13.16
CA GLU A 134 -19.21 -6.44 13.05
C GLU A 134 -20.25 -7.15 12.21
N GLN A 135 -19.83 -7.83 11.14
CA GLN A 135 -20.71 -8.51 10.21
C GLN A 135 -21.19 -9.87 10.74
N TYR A 136 -20.33 -10.63 11.43
CA TYR A 136 -20.67 -11.99 11.84
C TYR A 136 -20.76 -12.15 13.36
N ASN A 137 -19.72 -11.76 14.10
CA ASN A 137 -19.65 -12.04 15.54
C ASN A 137 -20.69 -11.25 16.35
N LYS A 138 -20.90 -9.96 16.03
CA LYS A 138 -21.90 -9.12 16.70
C LYS A 138 -23.33 -9.63 16.44
N PRO A 139 -23.78 -9.90 15.19
CA PRO A 139 -25.09 -10.46 14.94
C PRO A 139 -25.29 -11.85 15.56
N LEU A 140 -24.28 -12.72 15.49
CA LEU A 140 -24.32 -14.04 16.11
C LEU A 140 -24.55 -13.94 17.63
N ALA A 141 -23.75 -13.12 18.32
CA ALA A 141 -23.92 -12.88 19.75
C ALA A 141 -25.30 -12.28 20.07
N SER A 142 -25.80 -11.36 19.25
CA SER A 142 -27.13 -10.78 19.43
C SER A 142 -28.24 -11.84 19.32
N GLN A 143 -28.15 -12.76 18.37
CA GLN A 143 -29.14 -13.84 18.22
C GLN A 143 -29.06 -14.84 19.38
N ILE A 144 -27.86 -15.17 19.86
CA ILE A 144 -27.68 -16.00 21.06
C ILE A 144 -28.34 -15.35 22.28
N GLU A 145 -28.13 -14.05 22.49
CA GLU A 145 -28.79 -13.32 23.59
C GLU A 145 -30.32 -13.30 23.44
N ARG A 146 -30.84 -13.17 22.21
CA ARG A 146 -32.28 -13.31 21.95
C ARG A 146 -32.79 -14.72 22.28
N ALA A 147 -32.04 -15.76 21.94
CA ALA A 147 -32.42 -17.15 22.24
C ALA A 147 -32.52 -17.39 23.76
N LYS A 148 -31.57 -16.85 24.53
CA LYS A 148 -31.56 -16.95 26.01
C LYS A 148 -32.83 -16.37 26.68
N ALA A 149 -33.51 -15.43 26.04
CA ALA A 149 -34.76 -14.86 26.56
C ALA A 149 -35.93 -15.85 26.60
N TYR A 150 -35.88 -16.92 25.79
CA TYR A 150 -36.96 -17.90 25.66
C TYR A 150 -36.72 -19.19 26.47
N VAL A 151 -35.55 -19.35 27.06
CA VAL A 151 -35.13 -20.54 27.80
C VAL A 151 -34.99 -20.22 29.31
N PRO A 152 -35.31 -21.16 30.21
CA PRO A 152 -35.05 -21.02 31.64
C PRO A 152 -33.60 -20.64 31.94
N GLU A 153 -33.39 -19.90 33.02
CA GLU A 153 -32.06 -19.38 33.37
C GLU A 153 -31.02 -20.49 33.58
N ALA A 154 -31.45 -21.65 34.09
CA ALA A 154 -30.61 -22.83 34.29
C ALA A 154 -29.94 -23.32 32.99
N ASP A 155 -30.65 -23.21 31.86
CA ASP A 155 -30.21 -23.84 30.60
C ASP A 155 -29.59 -22.83 29.62
N ARG A 156 -29.57 -21.53 29.95
CA ARG A 156 -29.05 -20.46 29.07
C ARG A 156 -27.58 -20.64 28.69
N SER A 157 -26.75 -21.10 29.62
CA SER A 157 -25.32 -21.33 29.37
C SER A 157 -25.09 -22.54 28.48
N GLN A 158 -25.88 -23.60 28.68
CA GLN A 158 -25.86 -24.79 27.83
C GLN A 158 -26.34 -24.46 26.42
N LEU A 159 -27.44 -23.70 26.30
CA LEU A 159 -27.94 -23.21 25.01
C LEU A 159 -26.88 -22.39 24.26
N GLU A 160 -26.21 -21.45 24.92
CA GLU A 160 -25.14 -20.67 24.28
C GLU A 160 -24.01 -21.57 23.75
N LYS A 161 -23.59 -22.56 24.54
CA LYS A 161 -22.56 -23.51 24.12
C LYS A 161 -23.00 -24.31 22.90
N VAL A 162 -24.23 -24.82 22.90
CA VAL A 162 -24.80 -25.59 21.80
C VAL A 162 -24.97 -24.72 20.53
N LEU A 163 -25.44 -23.49 20.67
CA LEU A 163 -25.63 -22.58 19.53
C LEU A 163 -24.32 -22.15 18.87
N ARG A 164 -23.20 -22.17 19.61
CA ARG A 164 -21.85 -21.90 19.08
C ARG A 164 -21.18 -23.12 18.43
N MET A 165 -21.72 -24.32 18.63
CA MET A 165 -21.18 -25.51 17.98
C MET A 165 -21.44 -25.46 16.45
N PRO A 166 -20.58 -26.13 15.66
CA PRO A 166 -20.86 -26.34 14.24
C PRO A 166 -22.21 -27.03 14.04
N VAL A 167 -22.87 -26.72 12.92
CA VAL A 167 -24.15 -27.36 12.55
C VAL A 167 -23.90 -28.85 12.28
N GLY A 168 -24.66 -29.70 12.96
CA GLY A 168 -24.52 -31.15 12.85
C GLY A 168 -25.46 -31.90 13.79
N GLU A 169 -25.43 -33.22 13.72
CA GLU A 169 -26.34 -34.10 14.47
C GLU A 169 -26.18 -33.95 16.00
N THR A 170 -24.94 -33.78 16.48
CA THR A 170 -24.67 -33.56 17.91
C THR A 170 -25.31 -32.27 18.43
N ARG A 171 -25.25 -31.19 17.66
CA ARG A 171 -25.90 -29.92 17.99
C ARG A 171 -27.42 -30.04 17.92
N ALA A 172 -27.94 -30.69 16.89
CA ALA A 172 -29.38 -30.90 16.72
C ALA A 172 -29.97 -31.68 17.91
N ASN A 173 -29.35 -32.80 18.30
CA ASN A 173 -29.80 -33.60 19.44
C ASN A 173 -29.76 -32.81 20.76
N ALA A 174 -28.71 -32.03 20.99
CA ALA A 174 -28.60 -31.19 22.18
C ALA A 174 -29.62 -30.04 22.19
N LEU A 175 -29.96 -29.47 21.03
CA LEU A 175 -31.04 -28.51 20.90
C LEU A 175 -32.40 -29.16 21.16
N ASP A 176 -32.66 -30.34 20.61
CA ASP A 176 -33.92 -31.04 20.81
C ASP A 176 -34.15 -31.42 22.29
N GLU A 177 -33.10 -31.80 23.02
CA GLU A 177 -33.17 -32.05 24.46
C GLU A 177 -33.50 -30.76 25.24
N LEU A 178 -32.81 -29.65 24.94
CA LEU A 178 -33.03 -28.35 25.58
C LEU A 178 -34.37 -27.71 25.26
N VAL A 179 -34.84 -27.88 24.02
CA VAL A 179 -36.04 -27.23 23.49
C VAL A 179 -37.27 -28.10 23.70
N GLY A 180 -37.13 -29.41 23.80
CA GLY A 180 -38.21 -30.39 23.96
C GLY A 180 -39.07 -30.17 25.19
N GLU A 181 -38.51 -29.65 26.28
CA GLU A 181 -39.25 -29.34 27.52
C GLU A 181 -40.02 -28.01 27.48
N LEU A 182 -39.80 -27.18 26.44
CA LEU A 182 -40.42 -25.86 26.33
C LEU A 182 -41.83 -25.91 25.71
N PRO A 183 -42.70 -24.93 26.01
CA PRO A 183 -43.98 -24.79 25.31
C PRO A 183 -43.79 -24.60 23.80
N ALA A 184 -44.66 -25.20 22.98
CA ALA A 184 -44.58 -25.16 21.52
C ALA A 184 -44.41 -23.74 20.93
N SER A 185 -45.01 -22.73 21.56
CA SER A 185 -44.82 -21.33 21.14
C SER A 185 -43.37 -20.86 21.27
N ARG A 186 -42.68 -21.20 22.36
CA ARG A 186 -41.26 -20.86 22.58
C ARG A 186 -40.34 -21.68 21.68
N GLN A 187 -40.67 -22.95 21.44
CA GLN A 187 -39.94 -23.80 20.49
C GLN A 187 -39.93 -23.17 19.09
N ALA A 188 -41.09 -22.70 18.61
CA ALA A 188 -41.19 -22.04 17.31
C ALA A 188 -40.35 -20.75 17.21
N TYR A 189 -40.35 -19.90 18.24
CA TYR A 189 -39.50 -18.71 18.28
C TYR A 189 -38.01 -19.06 18.28
N LEU A 190 -37.62 -20.06 19.06
CA LEU A 190 -36.24 -20.54 19.11
C LEU A 190 -35.79 -21.10 17.78
N GLN A 191 -36.64 -21.87 17.10
CA GLN A 191 -36.31 -22.42 15.79
C GLN A 191 -36.03 -21.33 14.75
N GLY A 192 -36.82 -20.25 14.74
CA GLY A 192 -36.55 -19.09 13.88
C GLY A 192 -35.21 -18.40 14.21
N ILE A 193 -34.85 -18.31 15.49
CA ILE A 193 -33.55 -17.76 15.91
C ILE A 193 -32.40 -18.70 15.52
N VAL A 194 -32.56 -20.02 15.71
CA VAL A 194 -31.58 -21.04 15.32
C VAL A 194 -31.32 -21.00 13.82
N SER A 195 -32.37 -20.95 12.99
CA SER A 195 -32.20 -20.81 11.54
C SER A 195 -31.40 -19.56 11.18
N ARG A 196 -31.64 -18.43 11.86
CA ARG A 196 -30.88 -17.20 11.62
C ARG A 196 -29.42 -17.31 12.08
N ILE A 197 -29.16 -18.01 13.19
CA ILE A 197 -27.80 -18.31 13.66
C ILE A 197 -27.07 -19.19 12.64
N ASP A 198 -27.77 -20.15 12.06
CA ASP A 198 -27.20 -21.09 11.09
C ASP A 198 -26.86 -20.38 9.78
N GLU A 199 -27.73 -19.49 9.29
CA GLU A 199 -27.44 -18.59 8.16
C GLU A 199 -26.15 -17.78 8.40
N ILE A 200 -26.06 -17.08 9.53
CA ILE A 200 -24.89 -16.26 9.88
C ILE A 200 -23.62 -17.13 10.01
N SER A 201 -23.75 -18.32 10.60
CA SER A 201 -22.63 -19.23 10.78
C SER A 201 -22.15 -19.80 9.44
N TYR A 202 -23.07 -20.12 8.53
CA TYR A 202 -22.73 -20.56 7.18
C TYR A 202 -22.00 -19.47 6.40
N GLU A 203 -22.52 -18.24 6.38
CA GLU A 203 -21.85 -17.10 5.72
C GLU A 203 -20.47 -16.83 6.32
N ARG A 204 -20.35 -16.92 7.65
CA ARG A 204 -19.06 -16.78 8.35
C ARG A 204 -18.08 -17.86 7.89
N ASP A 205 -18.50 -19.12 7.88
CA ASP A 205 -17.64 -20.25 7.57
C ASP A 205 -17.26 -20.26 6.07
N GLU A 206 -18.15 -19.82 5.18
CA GLU A 206 -17.85 -19.57 3.77
C GLU A 206 -16.75 -18.52 3.63
N LYS A 207 -16.85 -17.39 4.35
CA LYS A 207 -15.80 -16.36 4.34
C LYS A 207 -14.49 -16.82 4.96
N LEU A 208 -14.53 -17.66 6.00
CA LEU A 208 -13.33 -18.27 6.57
C LEU A 208 -12.68 -19.28 5.61
N SER A 209 -13.46 -20.01 4.80
CA SER A 209 -12.90 -20.89 3.77
C SER A 209 -12.16 -20.13 2.67
N GLN A 210 -12.53 -18.87 2.47
CA GLN A 210 -11.90 -17.92 1.54
C GLN A 210 -11.13 -16.84 2.30
N ALA A 211 -10.47 -17.20 3.41
CA ALA A 211 -9.91 -16.23 4.35
C ALA A 211 -8.90 -15.27 3.70
N GLN A 212 -8.01 -15.80 2.84
CA GLN A 212 -6.99 -15.01 2.17
C GLN A 212 -7.60 -13.93 1.26
N SER A 213 -8.47 -14.32 0.33
CA SER A 213 -9.11 -13.37 -0.59
C SER A 213 -10.05 -12.40 0.14
N SER A 214 -10.80 -12.88 1.15
CA SER A 214 -11.70 -12.03 1.93
C SER A 214 -10.94 -10.97 2.75
N TYR A 215 -9.76 -11.33 3.29
CA TYR A 215 -8.92 -10.37 3.99
C TYR A 215 -8.35 -9.33 3.04
N GLU A 216 -7.85 -9.75 1.87
CA GLU A 216 -7.37 -8.84 0.82
C GLU A 216 -8.47 -7.88 0.34
N GLU A 217 -9.70 -8.37 0.15
CA GLU A 217 -10.88 -7.55 -0.15
C GLU A 217 -11.15 -6.49 0.92
N TYR A 218 -11.06 -6.85 2.20
CA TYR A 218 -11.27 -5.90 3.29
C TYR A 218 -10.21 -4.80 3.30
N ILE A 219 -8.93 -5.15 3.16
CA ILE A 219 -7.84 -4.17 3.09
C ILE A 219 -7.99 -3.28 1.85
N ALA A 220 -8.28 -3.87 0.69
CA ALA A 220 -8.51 -3.11 -0.54
C ALA A 220 -9.70 -2.14 -0.40
N SER A 221 -10.79 -2.58 0.23
CA SER A 221 -11.96 -1.73 0.48
C SER A 221 -11.66 -0.57 1.43
N GLU A 222 -10.80 -0.76 2.44
CA GLU A 222 -10.40 0.30 3.36
C GLU A 222 -9.48 1.31 2.69
N ASN A 223 -8.51 0.85 1.91
CA ASN A 223 -7.65 1.72 1.13
C ASN A 223 -8.47 2.52 0.11
N ALA A 224 -9.37 1.88 -0.63
CA ALA A 224 -10.25 2.55 -1.58
C ALA A 224 -11.17 3.58 -0.89
N ALA A 225 -11.73 3.26 0.28
CA ALA A 225 -12.54 4.20 1.05
C ALA A 225 -11.72 5.41 1.55
N SER A 226 -10.48 5.17 2.01
CA SER A 226 -9.56 6.23 2.44
C SER A 226 -9.12 7.11 1.27
N GLU A 227 -8.82 6.52 0.11
CA GLU A 227 -8.50 7.25 -1.12
C GLU A 227 -9.70 8.06 -1.61
N GLN A 228 -10.90 7.48 -1.59
CA GLN A 228 -12.13 8.19 -1.94
C GLN A 228 -12.38 9.36 -0.98
N GLN A 229 -12.25 9.16 0.33
CA GLN A 229 -12.39 10.25 1.30
C GLN A 229 -11.35 11.36 1.08
N THR A 230 -10.11 10.98 0.74
CA THR A 230 -9.04 11.95 0.46
C THR A 230 -9.30 12.73 -0.82
N THR A 231 -9.77 12.06 -1.87
CA THR A 231 -10.11 12.72 -3.14
C THR A 231 -11.32 13.64 -3.00
N GLU A 232 -12.37 13.22 -2.30
CA GLU A 232 -13.54 14.05 -1.99
C GLU A 232 -13.14 15.27 -1.14
N ARG A 233 -12.30 15.07 -0.10
CA ARG A 233 -11.73 16.17 0.70
C ARG A 233 -10.97 17.15 -0.18
N ASN A 234 -10.08 16.67 -1.04
CA ASN A 234 -9.25 17.51 -1.89
C ASN A 234 -10.11 18.28 -2.91
N GLN A 235 -11.13 17.66 -3.51
CA GLN A 235 -12.07 18.34 -4.40
C GLN A 235 -12.86 19.44 -3.67
N ALA A 236 -13.33 19.16 -2.46
CA ALA A 236 -14.01 20.15 -1.63
C ALA A 236 -13.08 21.33 -1.26
N LEU A 237 -11.82 21.05 -0.93
CA LEU A 237 -10.81 22.06 -0.65
C LEU A 237 -10.50 22.90 -1.89
N GLU A 238 -10.33 22.30 -3.07
CA GLU A 238 -10.11 23.04 -4.33
C GLU A 238 -11.29 23.95 -4.69
N LYS A 239 -12.52 23.47 -4.51
CA LYS A 239 -13.74 24.28 -4.73
C LYS A 239 -13.82 25.45 -3.76
N SER A 240 -13.50 25.24 -2.49
CA SER A 240 -13.44 26.31 -1.48
C SER A 240 -12.35 27.32 -1.83
N PHE A 241 -11.15 26.84 -2.18
CA PHE A 241 -10.02 27.68 -2.55
C PHE A 241 -10.30 28.56 -3.76
N SER A 242 -10.86 28.00 -4.83
CA SER A 242 -11.21 28.76 -6.03
C SER A 242 -12.24 29.86 -5.74
N THR A 243 -13.22 29.59 -4.87
CA THR A 243 -14.20 30.60 -4.43
C THR A 243 -13.51 31.73 -3.67
N MET A 244 -12.67 31.39 -2.70
CA MET A 244 -11.91 32.36 -1.90
C MET A 244 -10.89 33.14 -2.75
N LEU A 245 -10.30 32.51 -3.76
CA LEU A 245 -9.38 33.16 -4.67
C LEU A 245 -10.09 34.21 -5.53
N ALA A 246 -11.30 33.92 -6.03
CA ALA A 246 -12.08 34.91 -6.76
C ALA A 246 -12.38 36.13 -5.88
N GLU A 247 -12.80 35.91 -4.64
CA GLU A 247 -13.03 37.00 -3.68
C GLU A 247 -11.74 37.77 -3.35
N ALA A 248 -10.60 37.08 -3.23
CA ALA A 248 -9.31 37.71 -2.98
C ALA A 248 -8.81 38.50 -4.20
N GLN A 249 -9.09 38.04 -5.42
CA GLN A 249 -8.77 38.79 -6.64
C GLN A 249 -9.58 40.08 -6.72
N ASP A 250 -10.80 40.12 -6.19
CA ASP A 250 -11.59 41.36 -6.16
C ASP A 250 -11.15 42.31 -5.05
N ASN A 251 -10.82 41.78 -3.86
CA ASN A 251 -10.68 42.60 -2.64
C ASN A 251 -9.23 42.81 -2.16
N VAL A 252 -8.28 41.98 -2.59
CA VAL A 252 -6.90 42.01 -2.11
C VAL A 252 -5.96 42.43 -3.25
N PRO A 253 -5.37 43.64 -3.18
CA PRO A 253 -4.52 44.16 -4.27
C PRO A 253 -3.36 43.24 -4.68
N MET A 254 -2.86 42.41 -3.76
CA MET A 254 -1.74 41.48 -4.02
C MET A 254 -2.10 40.27 -4.90
N TYR A 255 -3.40 40.01 -5.10
CA TYR A 255 -3.91 38.94 -5.97
C TYR A 255 -4.55 39.47 -7.26
N GLN A 256 -4.73 40.78 -7.40
CA GLN A 256 -5.25 41.42 -8.61
C GLN A 256 -4.23 41.31 -9.74
N LEU A 257 -4.68 40.87 -10.91
CA LEU A 257 -3.88 40.92 -12.13
C LEU A 257 -3.84 42.36 -12.67
N ARG A 258 -2.71 42.73 -13.29
CA ARG A 258 -2.50 44.06 -13.89
C ARG A 258 -2.31 43.93 -15.39
N GLU A 259 -3.01 44.77 -16.14
CA GLU A 259 -2.90 44.78 -17.60
C GLU A 259 -1.50 45.26 -18.02
N GLY A 260 -0.83 44.47 -18.87
CA GLY A 260 0.50 44.79 -19.40
C GLY A 260 1.69 44.55 -18.46
N ASP A 261 1.47 44.06 -17.22
CA ASP A 261 2.53 43.78 -16.25
C ASP A 261 2.69 42.26 -16.02
N GLU A 262 3.44 41.63 -16.93
CA GLU A 262 3.67 40.18 -16.91
C GLU A 262 4.47 39.70 -15.70
N GLU A 263 5.40 40.51 -15.20
CA GLU A 263 6.20 40.19 -14.02
C GLU A 263 5.30 40.12 -12.78
N TRP A 264 4.42 41.11 -12.60
CA TRP A 264 3.43 41.09 -11.54
C TRP A 264 2.46 39.91 -11.66
N ASN A 265 1.91 39.67 -12.85
CA ASN A 265 0.96 38.59 -13.09
C ASN A 265 1.57 37.20 -12.89
N THR A 266 2.88 37.06 -13.16
CA THR A 266 3.64 35.84 -12.85
C THR A 266 3.75 35.65 -11.33
N GLY A 267 4.14 36.69 -10.59
CA GLY A 267 4.19 36.63 -9.13
C GLY A 267 2.83 36.33 -8.47
N VAL A 268 1.73 36.86 -9.02
CA VAL A 268 0.37 36.50 -8.56
C VAL A 268 0.10 35.01 -8.77
N ARG A 269 0.40 34.46 -9.96
CA ARG A 269 0.21 33.04 -10.26
C ARG A 269 1.05 32.15 -9.36
N GLU A 270 2.29 32.52 -9.08
CA GLU A 270 3.18 31.79 -8.16
C GLU A 270 2.62 31.77 -6.73
N ARG A 271 2.14 32.91 -6.22
CA ARG A 271 1.50 32.98 -4.88
C ARG A 271 0.26 32.11 -4.81
N VAL A 272 -0.57 32.11 -5.85
CA VAL A 272 -1.77 31.25 -5.93
C VAL A 272 -1.39 29.77 -5.95
N GLN A 273 -0.38 29.39 -6.74
CA GLN A 273 0.08 28.00 -6.77
C GLN A 273 0.68 27.56 -5.44
N LEU A 274 1.47 28.41 -4.79
CA LEU A 274 2.01 28.13 -3.46
C LEU A 274 0.90 27.94 -2.44
N ALA A 275 -0.10 28.82 -2.42
CA ALA A 275 -1.26 28.70 -1.53
C ALA A 275 -2.04 27.40 -1.79
N LYS A 276 -2.22 27.02 -3.07
CA LYS A 276 -2.85 25.75 -3.44
C LYS A 276 -2.06 24.54 -2.95
N LYS A 277 -0.72 24.55 -3.08
CA LYS A 277 0.16 23.47 -2.58
C LYS A 277 0.11 23.34 -1.06
N ILE A 278 0.10 24.46 -0.34
CA ILE A 278 -0.05 24.49 1.12
C ILE A 278 -1.39 23.87 1.53
N LEU A 279 -2.48 24.27 0.87
CA LEU A 279 -3.82 23.80 1.21
C LEU A 279 -4.02 22.30 0.95
N LEU A 280 -3.46 21.78 -0.15
CA LEU A 280 -3.62 20.38 -0.53
C LEU A 280 -2.57 19.46 0.13
N GLU A 281 -1.82 19.96 1.11
CA GLU A 281 -0.77 19.21 1.83
C GLU A 281 0.26 18.57 0.89
N GLN A 282 0.48 19.16 -0.30
CA GLN A 282 1.46 18.69 -1.29
C GLN A 282 2.88 19.18 -0.98
N ASN A 283 3.10 19.56 0.27
CA ASN A 283 4.30 20.21 0.76
C ASN A 283 5.01 19.31 1.78
N SER A 284 6.32 19.52 1.95
CA SER A 284 7.04 18.87 3.04
C SER A 284 6.46 19.31 4.40
N PHE A 285 6.65 18.51 5.45
CA PHE A 285 6.22 18.89 6.80
C PHE A 285 6.84 20.22 7.26
N GLU A 286 8.06 20.51 6.83
CA GLU A 286 8.77 21.76 7.12
C GLU A 286 8.12 22.97 6.43
N ASP A 287 7.72 22.81 5.17
CA ASP A 287 7.01 23.84 4.42
C ASP A 287 5.61 24.09 4.98
N ALA A 288 4.90 23.04 5.40
CA ALA A 288 3.60 23.16 6.06
C ALA A 288 3.71 23.89 7.40
N ALA A 289 4.71 23.56 8.22
CA ALA A 289 4.97 24.26 9.48
C ALA A 289 5.35 25.74 9.25
N THR A 290 6.21 26.00 8.26
CA THR A 290 6.59 27.37 7.89
C THR A 290 5.38 28.17 7.41
N ALA A 291 4.55 27.59 6.53
CA ALA A 291 3.31 28.20 6.07
C ALA A 291 2.34 28.50 7.23
N ALA A 292 2.21 27.59 8.20
CA ALA A 292 1.38 27.80 9.38
C ALA A 292 1.89 28.96 10.26
N LEU A 293 3.21 29.06 10.45
CA LEU A 293 3.83 30.17 11.19
C LEU A 293 3.65 31.51 10.47
N TRP A 294 3.77 31.54 9.14
CA TRP A 294 3.49 32.74 8.34
C TRP A 294 2.00 33.11 8.36
N ALA A 295 1.10 32.13 8.28
CA ALA A 295 -0.34 32.39 8.36
C ALA A 295 -0.74 32.95 9.74
N ALA A 296 -0.18 32.43 10.83
CA ALA A 296 -0.43 32.93 12.18
C ALA A 296 0.19 34.31 12.43
N SER A 297 1.35 34.60 11.85
CA SER A 297 2.06 35.89 11.99
C SER A 297 1.63 36.97 10.99
N GLY A 298 0.87 36.60 9.96
CA GLY A 298 0.48 37.49 8.86
C GLY A 298 -0.22 38.77 9.31
N GLY A 299 -1.14 38.69 10.27
CA GLY A 299 -1.82 39.86 10.82
C GLY A 299 -0.88 40.86 11.49
N ALA A 300 0.05 40.37 12.31
CA ALA A 300 1.05 41.21 12.98
C ALA A 300 2.03 41.86 11.98
N LEU A 301 2.41 41.12 10.94
CA LEU A 301 3.28 41.65 9.87
C LEU A 301 2.59 42.75 9.06
N LEU A 302 1.29 42.64 8.81
CA LEU A 302 0.51 43.69 8.14
C LEU A 302 0.45 44.97 8.99
N GLU A 303 0.21 44.84 10.30
CA GLU A 303 0.20 45.97 11.22
C GLU A 303 1.57 46.67 11.29
N GLN A 304 2.65 45.90 11.36
CA GLN A 304 4.01 46.44 11.34
C GLN A 304 4.32 47.18 10.02
N ASN A 305 3.93 46.63 8.88
CA ASN A 305 4.12 47.27 7.58
C ASN A 305 3.31 48.58 7.45
N ALA A 306 2.09 48.61 7.96
CA ALA A 306 1.29 49.82 8.01
C ALA A 306 1.99 50.92 8.84
N ALA A 307 2.50 50.56 10.03
CA ALA A 307 3.25 51.48 10.89
C ALA A 307 4.53 52.02 10.22
N LEU A 308 5.30 51.16 9.54
CA LEU A 308 6.49 51.57 8.79
C LEU A 308 6.15 52.51 7.63
N THR A 309 5.06 52.23 6.91
CA THR A 309 4.61 53.06 5.80
C THR A 309 4.20 54.45 6.30
N GLU A 310 3.50 54.53 7.42
CA GLU A 310 3.14 55.81 8.02
C GLU A 310 4.37 56.57 8.53
N HIS A 311 5.33 55.89 9.14
CA HIS A 311 6.60 56.47 9.57
C HIS A 311 7.38 57.06 8.37
N ASN A 312 7.48 56.31 7.27
CA ASN A 312 8.12 56.79 6.04
C ASN A 312 7.41 58.00 5.45
N ARG A 313 6.07 58.02 5.48
CA ARG A 313 5.29 59.18 5.04
C ARG A 313 5.59 60.42 5.90
N ARG A 314 5.69 60.26 7.23
CA ARG A 314 6.04 61.36 8.15
C ARG A 314 7.46 61.86 7.90
N MET A 315 8.44 60.96 7.80
CA MET A 315 9.83 61.29 7.47
C MET A 315 9.94 62.04 6.14
N ASN A 316 9.25 61.58 5.10
CA ASN A 316 9.27 62.25 3.80
C ASN A 316 8.64 63.65 3.87
N ALA A 317 7.55 63.82 4.61
CA ALA A 317 6.94 65.13 4.82
C ALA A 317 7.86 66.09 5.60
N GLU A 318 8.64 65.58 6.55
CA GLU A 318 9.67 66.35 7.26
C GLU A 318 10.84 66.72 6.35
N LEU A 319 11.31 65.78 5.52
CA LEU A 319 12.34 66.05 4.51
C LEU A 319 11.89 67.12 3.51
N GLU A 320 10.65 67.10 3.06
CA GLU A 320 10.13 68.15 2.17
C GLU A 320 10.02 69.51 2.87
N LYS A 321 9.60 69.53 4.15
CA LYS A 321 9.60 70.78 4.95
C LYS A 321 11.01 71.34 5.13
N LEU A 322 12.01 70.47 5.35
CA LEU A 322 13.40 70.88 5.48
C LEU A 322 13.99 71.36 4.16
N LYS A 323 13.69 70.69 3.03
CA LYS A 323 14.08 71.15 1.68
C LYS A 323 13.41 72.47 1.29
N GLY A 324 12.15 72.69 1.67
CA GLY A 324 11.46 73.96 1.46
C GLY A 324 11.92 75.09 2.39
N ALA A 325 12.65 74.76 3.47
CA ALA A 325 13.25 75.70 4.40
C ALA A 325 14.73 75.97 4.13
N GLU A 326 15.33 75.38 3.08
CA GLU A 326 16.65 75.79 2.60
C GLU A 326 16.51 77.18 1.93
N PRO A 327 17.14 78.24 2.46
CA PRO A 327 17.08 79.55 1.82
C PRO A 327 17.84 79.48 0.50
N SER A 328 17.13 79.75 -0.60
CA SER A 328 17.72 80.11 -1.89
C SER A 328 18.62 81.33 -1.70
N SER A 329 19.92 81.10 -1.50
CA SER A 329 20.94 82.15 -1.55
C SER A 329 21.21 82.51 -3.01
N HIS A 330 20.28 83.26 -3.62
CA HIS A 330 20.50 83.94 -4.89
C HIS A 330 21.08 85.34 -4.61
N GLY A 331 22.37 85.53 -4.89
CA GLY A 331 22.99 86.86 -5.01
C GLY A 331 24.17 87.10 -4.06
N GLY A 332 25.39 86.81 -4.52
CA GLY A 332 26.62 87.25 -3.87
C GLY A 332 27.87 86.65 -4.54
N VAL A 333 28.55 87.45 -5.35
CA VAL A 333 29.71 87.06 -6.18
C VAL A 333 31.00 86.96 -5.35
N SER A 334 31.65 85.78 -5.42
CA SER A 334 33.11 85.46 -5.35
C SER A 334 33.93 85.62 -4.04
N PRO A 335 35.11 84.95 -3.88
CA PRO A 335 35.80 83.99 -4.76
C PRO A 335 36.25 82.64 -4.10
N HIS A 336 36.42 81.63 -4.94
CA HIS A 336 37.38 80.49 -4.90
C HIS A 336 37.97 80.03 -3.55
N VAL A 337 37.49 78.90 -3.02
CA VAL A 337 38.27 77.97 -2.19
C VAL A 337 37.99 76.53 -2.65
N ALA A 338 39.06 75.78 -2.89
CA ALA A 338 39.04 74.41 -3.34
C ALA A 338 38.60 73.42 -2.25
N GLY A 339 37.93 72.35 -2.65
CA GLY A 339 37.99 71.06 -1.94
C GLY A 339 36.66 70.52 -1.40
N GLY A 340 36.29 69.33 -1.88
CA GLY A 340 35.55 68.33 -1.11
C GLY A 340 34.02 68.40 -1.23
N ASN A 341 33.46 67.50 -2.03
CA ASN A 341 32.02 67.28 -2.16
C ASN A 341 31.46 66.65 -0.85
N PRO A 342 30.63 67.33 -0.04
CA PRO A 342 30.18 66.82 1.27
C PRO A 342 29.05 65.77 1.19
N LEU A 343 28.47 65.54 0.00
CA LEU A 343 27.35 64.62 -0.20
C LEU A 343 27.75 63.13 -0.29
N ALA A 344 29.03 62.82 -0.48
CA ALA A 344 29.52 61.44 -0.53
C ALA A 344 29.92 60.86 0.85
N ALA A 345 30.12 61.72 1.85
CA ALA A 345 30.57 61.31 3.18
C ALA A 345 29.42 60.82 4.08
N SER A 346 28.20 61.38 3.94
CA SER A 346 27.07 60.97 4.77
C SER A 346 26.40 59.66 4.32
N SER A 347 26.40 59.36 3.02
CA SER A 347 25.82 58.10 2.51
C SER A 347 26.66 56.89 2.89
N LYS A 348 28.00 57.00 2.83
CA LYS A 348 28.92 55.95 3.30
C LYS A 348 28.82 55.71 4.81
N ALA A 349 28.74 56.78 5.59
CA ALA A 349 28.63 56.66 7.05
C ALA A 349 27.30 56.01 7.47
N PHE A 350 26.21 56.24 6.72
CA PHE A 350 24.93 55.59 6.95
C PHE A 350 24.94 54.12 6.50
N SER A 351 25.46 53.82 5.30
CA SER A 351 25.53 52.45 4.80
C SER A 351 26.42 51.55 5.67
N ASP A 352 27.55 52.07 6.15
CA ASP A 352 28.45 51.31 7.02
C ASP A 352 27.82 51.03 8.39
N ARG A 353 27.01 51.97 8.91
CA ARG A 353 26.30 51.79 10.18
C ARG A 353 25.23 50.70 10.07
N VAL A 354 24.41 50.75 9.02
CA VAL A 354 23.34 49.77 8.76
C VAL A 354 23.92 48.38 8.48
N LEU A 355 25.01 48.29 7.72
CA LEU A 355 25.69 47.02 7.45
C LEU A 355 26.31 46.42 8.72
N SER A 356 26.89 47.24 9.60
CA SER A 356 27.43 46.74 10.88
C SER A 356 26.33 46.22 11.83
N GLU A 357 25.15 46.84 11.79
CA GLU A 357 24.02 46.49 12.65
C GLU A 357 23.32 45.21 12.17
N LEU A 358 23.27 44.99 10.85
CA LEU A 358 22.79 43.74 10.25
C LEU A 358 23.74 42.57 10.51
N GLN A 359 25.06 42.80 10.43
CA GLN A 359 26.06 41.80 10.78
C GLN A 359 26.03 41.41 12.27
N GLN A 360 25.78 42.37 13.18
CA GLN A 360 25.60 42.08 14.61
C GLN A 360 24.34 41.26 14.91
N ARG A 361 23.31 41.34 14.06
CA ARG A 361 22.09 40.54 14.17
C ARG A 361 22.17 39.19 13.45
N GLY A 362 23.34 38.81 12.95
CA GLY A 362 23.57 37.50 12.33
C GLY A 362 22.89 37.33 10.97
N VAL A 363 22.40 38.40 10.36
CA VAL A 363 21.87 38.39 9.00
C VAL A 363 23.07 38.55 8.06
N ARG A 364 23.43 37.47 7.34
CA ARG A 364 24.46 37.50 6.30
C ARG A 364 23.86 37.86 4.95
#